data_AF-A0ABD0PIK1-F1
#
_entry.id   AF-A0ABD0PIK1-F1
#
_cell.length_a   1.000
_cell.length_b   1.000
_cell.length_c   1.000
_cell.angle_alpha   90.00
_cell.angle_beta   90.00
_cell.angle_gamma   90.00
#
_symmetry.space_group_name_H-M   'P 1'
#
loop_
_entity.id
_entity.type
_entity.pdbx_description
1 polymer ?
#
loop_
_entity_poly.entity_id
_entity_poly.type
_entity_poly.pdbx_seq_one_letter_code
_entity_poly.pdbx_strand_id
1 'polypeptide(L)' 'MVPSKTMFTLLRPEDTIRLAVRLESAYALCTRYMVIISTNGRQDTEESVVLGMDFSNSD' A
#
# COMPACT_ATOMS: atom_id res chain seq x y z
N MET A 1 -12.53 -7.39 -10.15
CA MET A 1 -11.17 -7.78 -9.71
C MET A 1 -10.60 -6.73 -8.76
N VAL A 2 -11.35 -6.39 -7.70
CA VAL A 2 -10.94 -5.57 -6.53
C VAL A 2 -9.45 -5.78 -6.21
N PRO A 3 -8.64 -4.74 -5.89
CA PRO A 3 -7.31 -5.02 -5.35
C PRO A 3 -7.55 -5.94 -4.19
N SER A 4 -6.78 -6.98 -4.14
CA SER A 4 -6.83 -7.90 -3.03
C SER A 4 -6.66 -7.08 -1.74
N LYS A 5 -7.79 -6.90 -1.03
CA LYS A 5 -7.92 -6.45 0.37
C LYS A 5 -6.86 -7.10 1.27
N THR A 6 -6.29 -8.20 0.78
CA THR A 6 -5.10 -8.92 1.22
C THR A 6 -3.86 -8.07 1.49
N MET A 7 -3.54 -7.00 0.74
CA MET A 7 -2.27 -6.29 1.01
C MET A 7 -2.24 -5.63 2.39
N PHE A 8 -3.37 -5.12 2.88
CA PHE A 8 -3.47 -4.61 4.25
C PHE A 8 -3.50 -5.73 5.30
N THR A 9 -3.99 -6.93 4.96
CA THR A 9 -3.99 -8.07 5.90
C THR A 9 -2.61 -8.71 6.08
N LEU A 10 -1.64 -8.36 5.23
CA LEU A 10 -0.25 -8.83 5.34
C LEU A 10 0.62 -7.93 6.22
N LEU A 11 0.14 -6.72 6.54
CA LEU A 11 0.83 -5.83 7.46
C LEU A 11 0.74 -6.40 8.88
N ARG A 12 1.89 -6.45 9.55
CA ARG A 12 1.94 -6.78 10.96
C ARG A 12 1.37 -5.62 11.78
N PRO A 13 0.86 -5.86 13.00
CA PRO A 13 0.32 -4.79 13.84
C PRO A 13 1.30 -3.65 14.11
N GLU A 14 2.61 -3.91 14.06
CA GLU A 14 3.68 -2.94 14.32
C GLU A 14 4.03 -2.09 13.07
N ASP A 15 3.58 -2.49 11.89
CA ASP A 15 3.85 -1.75 10.66
C ASP A 15 2.99 -0.48 10.60
N THR A 16 3.60 0.64 10.22
CA THR A 16 2.95 1.96 10.15
C THR A 16 2.83 2.43 8.70
N ILE A 17 1.62 2.83 8.30
CA ILE A 17 1.39 3.53 7.03
C ILE A 17 1.77 5.00 7.21
N ARG A 18 2.82 5.46 6.53
CA ARG A 18 3.26 6.86 6.61
C ARG A 18 2.66 7.76 5.54
N LEU A 19 2.37 7.20 4.38
CA LEU A 19 1.78 7.92 3.27
C LEU A 19 0.99 6.95 2.38
N ALA A 20 -0.18 7.38 1.93
CA ALA A 20 -0.94 6.70 0.88
C ALA A 20 -1.38 7.75 -0.13
N VAL A 21 -0.87 7.68 -1.35
CA VAL A 21 -1.23 8.59 -2.44
C VAL A 21 -1.96 7.84 -3.53
N ARG A 22 -3.09 8.38 -3.98
CA ARG A 22 -3.76 7.93 -5.20
C ARG A 22 -2.97 8.48 -6.39
N LEU A 23 -2.50 7.60 -7.25
CA LEU A 23 -1.83 8.01 -8.48
C LEU A 23 -2.87 8.40 -9.52
N GLU A 24 -2.55 9.43 -10.29
CA GLU A 24 -3.29 9.74 -11.50
C GLU A 24 -3.03 8.65 -12.54
N SER A 25 -4.09 8.18 -13.18
CA SER A 25 -4.04 7.12 -14.18
C SER A 25 -4.66 7.64 -15.47
N ALA A 26 -4.01 7.36 -16.60
CA ALA A 26 -4.59 7.58 -17.92
C ALA A 26 -5.81 6.68 -18.19
N TYR A 27 -5.94 5.59 -17.42
CA TYR A 27 -7.05 4.65 -17.53
C TYR A 27 -8.03 4.85 -16.37
N ALA A 28 -9.23 5.36 -16.68
CA ALA A 28 -10.27 5.72 -15.71
C ALA A 28 -10.73 4.56 -14.80
N LEU A 29 -10.54 3.32 -15.24
CA LEU A 29 -11.04 2.11 -14.55
C LEU A 29 -10.02 1.49 -13.58
N CYS A 30 -8.79 2.01 -13.53
CA CYS A 30 -7.74 1.51 -12.64
C CYS A 30 -7.31 2.62 -11.68
N THR A 31 -7.62 2.46 -10.40
CA THR A 31 -7.16 3.36 -9.35
C THR A 31 -5.94 2.75 -8.66
N ARG A 32 -4.73 3.26 -8.94
CA ARG A 32 -3.51 2.78 -8.26
C ARG A 32 -3.18 3.66 -7.07
N TYR A 33 -2.86 3.05 -5.93
CA TYR A 33 -2.26 3.75 -4.78
C TYR A 33 -0.79 3.40 -4.66
N MET A 34 0.02 4.38 -4.28
CA MET A 34 1.37 4.18 -3.76
C MET A 34 1.32 4.39 -2.26
N VAL A 35 1.75 3.39 -1.50
CA VAL A 35 1.71 3.39 -0.04
C VAL A 35 3.13 3.21 0.50
N ILE A 36 3.53 4.07 1.43
CA ILE A 36 4.77 3.94 2.18
C ILE A 36 4.44 3.26 3.50
N ILE A 37 5.05 2.10 3.72
CA ILE A 37 4.97 1.35 4.96
C ILE A 37 6.32 1.41 5.65
N SER A 38 6.33 1.70 6.94
CA SER A 38 7.54 1.71 7.75
C SER A 38 7.39 0.78 8.94
N THR A 39 8.50 0.16 9.34
CA THR A 39 8.62 -0.68 10.53
C THR A 39 9.90 -0.31 11.26
N ASN A 40 9.90 -0.48 12.58
CA ASN A 40 11.15 -0.50 13.32
C ASN A 40 11.81 -1.88 13.11
N GLY A 41 13.00 -1.88 12.54
CA GLY A 41 13.80 -3.08 12.31
C GLY A 41 14.42 -3.60 13.62
N ARG A 42 15.17 -4.70 13.52
CA ARG A 42 15.78 -5.37 14.69
C ARG A 42 16.82 -4.54 15.44
N GLN A 43 17.34 -3.47 14.83
CA GLN A 43 18.38 -2.60 15.39
C GLN A 43 17.84 -1.22 15.77
N ASP A 44 16.53 -1.10 16.02
CA ASP A 44 15.81 0.18 16.22
C ASP A 44 16.00 1.18 15.06
N THR A 45 16.39 0.66 13.89
CA THR A 45 16.49 1.41 12.65
C THR A 45 15.17 1.36 11.93
N GLU A 46 14.66 2.51 11.50
CA GLU A 46 13.46 2.57 10.68
C GLU A 46 13.75 2.00 9.28
N GLU A 47 12.97 1.00 8.88
CA GLU A 47 12.99 0.43 7.55
C GLU A 47 11.68 0.77 6.85
N SER A 48 11.74 1.12 5.56
CA SER A 48 10.56 1.53 4.80
C SER A 48 10.49 0.85 3.43
N VAL A 49 9.28 0.50 3.01
CA VAL A 49 8.98 -0.07 1.70
C VAL A 49 7.87 0.72 1.00
N VAL A 50 7.96 0.81 -0.32
CA VAL A 50 6.93 1.41 -1.18
C VAL A 50 6.15 0.30 -1.87
N LEU A 51 4.83 0.29 -1.68
CA LEU A 51 3.93 -0.70 -2.26
C LEU A 51 2.99 -0.05 -3.28
N GLY A 52 2.85 -0.67 -4.45
CA GLY A 52 1.85 -0.32 -5.45
C GLY A 52 0.61 -1.20 -5.30
N MET A 53 -0.57 -0.59 -5.15
CA MET A 53 -1.84 -1.31 -4.94
C MET A 53 -2.88 -0.92 -5.99
N ASP A 54 -3.45 -1.89 -6.72
CA ASP A 54 -4.36 -1.65 -7.85
C ASP A 54 -5.84 -1.85 -7.51
N PHE A 55 -6.57 -0.74 -7.35
CA PHE A 55 -8.01 -0.71 -7.15
C PHE A 55 -8.80 -0.76 -8.45
N SER A 56 -9.27 -1.96 -8.75
CA SER A 56 -10.21 -2.27 -9.82
C SER A 56 -11.65 -2.06 -9.32
N ASN A 57 -12.44 -1.29 -10.06
CA ASN A 57 -13.82 -0.96 -9.72
C ASN A 57 -14.84 -2.08 -10.04
N SER A 58 -14.37 -3.30 -10.33
CA SER A 58 -15.26 -4.43 -10.64
C SER A 58 -15.57 -5.21 -9.36
N ASP A 59 -16.69 -4.80 -8.75
CA ASP A 59 -17.62 -5.69 -8.05
C ASP A 59 -18.22 -6.72 -9.04
#